data_AF-A0A4S9DFE3-F1
#
_entry.id   AF-A0A4S9DFE3-F1
#
_cell.length_a   1.000
_cell.length_b   1.000
_cell.length_c   1.000
_cell.angle_alpha   90.00
_cell.angle_beta   90.00
_cell.angle_gamma   90.00
#
_symmetry.space_group_name_H-M   'P 1'
#
loop_
_entity.id
_entity.type
_entity.pdbx_description
1 polymer ?
#
loop_
_entity_poly.entity_id
_entity_poly.type
_entity_poly.pdbx_seq_one_letter_code
_entity_poly.pdbx_strand_id
1 'polypeptide(L)'
;YTAGRWLRNDNGERKARYISFDFKALVDKVVSCCEGATSIQTWLKKEGNFCKAFVFCTDNGKQIVAKLPTPIAGPKSLITNSKNDDPLNAVGCEYVIMEYAAGVPLSSVWQQLDVRKKMRCMESIVRHMAQLTKLDFNLYGSLYLSNFSMID
;
A
#
# COMPACT_ATOMS: atom_id res chain seq x y z
N TYR A 1 5.10 -2.81 14.55
CA TYR A 1 5.82 -3.78 13.71
C TYR A 1 6.03 -5.05 14.53
N THR A 2 5.67 -6.21 13.98
CA THR A 2 5.75 -7.53 14.65
C THR A 2 6.61 -8.54 13.89
N ALA A 3 6.95 -8.27 12.62
CA ALA A 3 7.73 -9.16 11.76
C ALA A 3 9.23 -9.30 12.12
N GLY A 4 9.73 -8.56 13.11
CA GLY A 4 11.14 -8.61 13.51
C GLY A 4 11.46 -7.75 14.73
N ARG A 5 12.75 -7.57 14.98
CA ARG A 5 13.32 -6.72 16.04
C ARG A 5 14.48 -5.90 15.51
N TRP A 6 14.66 -4.71 16.05
CA TRP A 6 15.86 -3.90 15.79
C TRP A 6 16.94 -4.20 16.82
N LEU A 7 18.19 -4.27 16.36
CA LEU A 7 19.36 -4.40 17.24
C LEU A 7 19.54 -3.18 18.16
N ARG A 8 19.16 -2.00 17.68
CA ARG A 8 19.22 -0.74 18.42
C ARG A 8 17.82 -0.14 18.52
N ASN A 9 17.45 0.32 19.72
CA ASN A 9 16.19 1.06 19.98
C ASN A 9 14.91 0.35 19.51
N ASP A 10 14.81 -0.98 19.66
CA ASP A 10 13.63 -1.76 19.23
C ASP A 10 12.30 -1.17 19.68
N ASN A 11 12.21 -0.78 20.95
CA ASN A 11 10.99 -0.20 21.50
C ASN A 11 10.61 1.12 20.79
N GLY A 12 11.60 1.99 20.53
CA GLY A 12 11.37 3.25 19.81
C GLY A 12 10.93 3.00 18.36
N GLU A 13 11.62 2.12 17.65
CA GLU A 13 11.30 1.77 16.26
C GLU A 13 9.91 1.13 16.11
N ARG A 14 9.50 0.32 17.10
CA ARG A 14 8.18 -0.28 17.13
C ARG A 14 7.08 0.73 17.46
N LYS A 15 7.32 1.63 18.42
CA LYS A 15 6.40 2.72 18.76
C LYS A 15 6.21 3.67 17.59
N ALA A 16 7.29 4.05 16.89
CA ALA A 16 7.23 4.91 15.71
C ALA A 16 6.42 4.30 14.56
N ARG A 17 6.32 2.96 14.48
CA ARG A 17 5.55 2.20 13.47
C ARG A 17 4.26 1.60 14.02
N TYR A 18 3.81 2.06 15.19
CA TYR A 18 2.52 1.67 15.74
C TYR A 18 1.42 2.48 15.04
N ILE A 19 0.30 1.82 14.75
CA ILE A 19 -0.90 2.44 14.21
C ILE A 19 -2.04 1.92 15.08
N SER A 20 -2.81 2.83 15.65
CA SER A 20 -4.11 2.52 16.26
C SER A 20 -5.17 2.69 15.19
N PHE A 21 -6.08 1.73 15.06
CA PHE A 21 -7.16 1.76 14.09
C PHE A 21 -8.26 0.75 14.46
N ASP A 22 -9.46 0.96 13.94
CA ASP A 22 -10.57 0.03 14.07
C ASP A 22 -10.54 -0.99 12.92
N PHE A 23 -10.24 -2.24 13.26
CA PHE A 23 -10.16 -3.33 12.29
C PHE A 23 -11.53 -3.71 11.72
N LYS A 24 -12.61 -3.60 12.50
CA LYS A 24 -13.95 -3.91 12.01
C LYS A 24 -14.40 -2.86 11.00
N ALA A 25 -14.17 -1.58 11.30
CA ALA A 25 -14.47 -0.50 10.35
C ALA A 25 -13.65 -0.64 9.06
N LEU A 26 -12.39 -1.11 9.14
CA LEU A 26 -11.59 -1.44 7.96
C LEU A 26 -12.23 -2.55 7.12
N VAL A 27 -12.70 -3.62 7.76
CA VAL A 27 -13.40 -4.73 7.11
C VAL A 27 -14.67 -4.25 6.42
N ASP A 28 -15.51 -3.48 7.14
CA ASP A 28 -16.75 -2.92 6.59
C ASP A 28 -16.45 -2.05 5.35
N LYS A 29 -15.38 -1.25 5.41
CA LYS A 29 -14.95 -0.43 4.27
C LYS A 29 -14.51 -1.28 3.08
N VAL A 30 -13.72 -2.32 3.30
CA VAL A 30 -13.29 -3.23 2.22
C VAL A 30 -14.48 -3.93 1.56
N VAL A 31 -15.43 -4.44 2.34
CA VAL A 31 -16.66 -5.06 1.83
C VAL A 31 -17.46 -4.05 1.01
N SER A 32 -17.58 -2.80 1.48
CA SER A 32 -18.31 -1.73 0.76
C SER A 32 -17.70 -1.40 -0.61
N CYS A 33 -16.40 -1.65 -0.81
CA CYS A 33 -15.69 -1.44 -2.07
C CYS A 33 -15.83 -2.64 -3.03
N CYS A 34 -16.43 -3.75 -2.59
CA CYS A 34 -16.50 -4.99 -3.34
C CYS A 34 -17.94 -5.31 -3.74
N GLU A 35 -18.30 -5.01 -4.99
CA GLU A 35 -19.60 -5.42 -5.53
C GLU A 35 -19.81 -6.92 -5.41
N GLY A 36 -20.96 -7.28 -4.82
CA GLY A 36 -21.40 -8.66 -4.60
C GLY A 36 -20.73 -9.37 -3.41
N ALA A 37 -19.90 -8.70 -2.61
CA ALA A 37 -19.36 -9.28 -1.38
C ALA A 37 -20.23 -8.87 -0.18
N THR A 38 -20.43 -9.78 0.78
CA THR A 38 -21.14 -9.46 2.03
C THR A 38 -20.26 -9.60 3.27
N SER A 39 -19.17 -10.36 3.17
CA SER A 39 -18.27 -10.64 4.28
C SER A 39 -16.85 -10.95 3.82
N ILE A 40 -15.92 -10.91 4.78
CA ILE A 40 -14.54 -11.36 4.62
C ILE A 40 -14.43 -12.77 5.18
N GLN A 41 -13.97 -13.71 4.36
CA GLN A 41 -13.73 -15.10 4.77
C GLN A 41 -12.39 -15.25 5.48
N THR A 42 -11.33 -14.69 4.89
CA THR A 42 -9.97 -14.81 5.43
C THR A 42 -9.18 -13.53 5.20
N TRP A 43 -8.13 -13.34 6.00
CA TRP A 43 -7.22 -12.23 5.82
C TRP A 43 -5.79 -12.62 6.21
N LEU A 44 -4.83 -12.00 5.54
CA LEU A 44 -3.40 -12.14 5.81
C LEU A 44 -2.78 -10.78 6.02
N LYS A 45 -2.12 -10.58 7.17
CA LYS A 45 -1.31 -9.39 7.43
C LYS A 45 0.11 -9.57 6.88
N LYS A 46 0.53 -8.65 6.03
CA LYS A 46 1.91 -8.46 5.56
C LYS A 46 2.45 -7.15 6.13
N GLU A 47 3.59 -7.18 6.81
CA GLU A 47 4.19 -5.99 7.39
C GLU A 47 5.49 -5.63 6.69
N GLY A 48 5.58 -4.39 6.21
CA GLY A 48 6.83 -3.75 5.84
C GLY A 48 7.25 -2.70 6.86
N ASN A 49 8.35 -2.00 6.59
CA ASN A 49 8.84 -0.92 7.46
C ASN A 49 7.91 0.30 7.46
N PHE A 50 7.35 0.64 6.30
CA PHE A 50 6.57 1.87 6.09
C PHE A 50 5.06 1.63 6.01
N CYS A 51 4.61 0.37 5.99
CA CYS A 51 3.21 0.05 5.76
C CYS A 51 2.84 -1.29 6.38
N LYS A 52 1.61 -1.38 6.90
CA LYS A 52 0.91 -2.66 7.11
C LYS A 52 -0.01 -2.90 5.93
N ALA A 53 0.03 -4.07 5.35
CA ALA A 53 -0.89 -4.47 4.29
C ALA A 53 -1.72 -5.66 4.78
N PHE A 54 -3.03 -5.58 4.60
CA PHE A 54 -3.94 -6.71 4.79
C PHE A 54 -4.39 -7.18 3.43
N VAL A 55 -4.21 -8.47 3.16
CA VAL A 55 -4.77 -9.13 1.98
C VAL A 55 -6.03 -9.84 2.45
N PHE A 56 -7.19 -9.36 2.03
CA PHE A 56 -8.51 -9.88 2.36
C PHE A 56 -9.01 -10.80 1.25
N CYS A 57 -9.70 -11.88 1.61
CA CYS A 57 -10.49 -12.70 0.71
C CYS A 57 -11.96 -12.54 1.10
N THR A 58 -12.78 -12.06 0.17
CA THR A 58 -14.22 -11.92 0.34
C THR A 58 -14.93 -13.27 0.14
N ASP A 59 -16.19 -13.33 0.54
CA ASP A 59 -17.09 -14.48 0.32
C ASP A 59 -17.37 -14.81 -1.15
N ASN A 60 -17.30 -13.82 -2.04
CA ASN A 60 -17.41 -14.03 -3.48
C ASN A 60 -16.07 -14.34 -4.17
N GLY A 61 -15.01 -14.61 -3.40
CA GLY A 61 -13.70 -15.03 -3.92
C GLY A 61 -12.80 -13.90 -4.44
N LYS A 62 -13.24 -12.63 -4.39
CA LYS A 62 -12.37 -11.49 -4.72
C LYS A 62 -11.29 -11.30 -3.65
N GLN A 63 -10.12 -10.86 -4.08
CA GLN A 63 -9.01 -10.53 -3.20
C GLN A 63 -8.71 -9.04 -3.24
N ILE A 64 -8.56 -8.43 -2.07
CA ILE A 64 -8.37 -6.98 -1.91
C ILE A 64 -7.20 -6.73 -0.98
N VAL A 65 -6.45 -5.67 -1.27
CA VAL A 65 -5.35 -5.21 -0.41
C VAL A 65 -5.73 -3.89 0.23
N ALA A 66 -5.71 -3.84 1.57
CA ALA A 66 -5.73 -2.58 2.31
C ALA A 66 -4.32 -2.26 2.83
N LYS A 67 -3.78 -1.11 2.45
CA LYS A 67 -2.47 -0.61 2.89
C LYS A 67 -2.68 0.51 3.91
N LEU A 68 -2.10 0.36 5.09
CA LEU A 68 -2.10 1.34 6.17
C LEU A 68 -0.66 1.85 6.36
N PRO A 69 -0.34 3.06 5.88
CA PRO A 69 0.97 3.67 6.09
C PRO A 69 1.29 3.84 7.57
N THR A 70 2.55 3.61 7.95
CA THR A 70 3.01 3.92 9.30
C THR A 70 3.29 5.41 9.45
N PRO A 71 3.30 5.98 10.68
CA PRO A 71 3.56 7.40 10.90
C PRO A 71 4.89 7.91 10.34
N ILE A 72 5.83 7.02 10.06
CA ILE A 72 7.15 7.35 9.50
C ILE A 72 7.19 7.31 7.97
N ALA A 73 6.09 6.94 7.30
CA ALA A 73 6.03 6.88 5.84
C ALA A 73 6.08 8.28 5.18
N GLY A 74 5.90 9.33 5.97
CA GLY A 74 5.84 10.72 5.54
C GLY A 74 4.71 11.48 6.24
N PRO A 75 4.54 12.78 5.91
CA PRO A 75 3.39 13.57 6.32
C PRO A 75 2.06 12.96 5.89
N LYS A 76 1.21 12.71 6.89
CA LYS A 76 -0.11 12.08 6.79
C LYS A 76 -0.95 12.59 5.62
N SER A 77 -1.18 13.91 5.60
CA SER A 77 -2.01 14.61 4.60
C SER A 77 -1.57 14.46 3.14
N LEU A 78 -0.39 13.88 2.88
CA LEU A 78 0.21 13.78 1.55
C LEU A 78 0.42 12.33 1.08
N ILE A 79 0.20 11.34 1.96
CA ILE A 79 0.41 9.92 1.61
C ILE A 79 -0.88 9.29 1.09
N THR A 80 -2.02 9.63 1.69
CA THR A 80 -3.32 9.07 1.35
C THR A 80 -4.40 10.14 1.35
N ASN A 81 -5.47 9.88 0.61
CA ASN A 81 -6.63 10.77 0.61
C ASN A 81 -7.57 10.53 1.81
N SER A 82 -7.54 9.32 2.39
CA SER A 82 -8.20 9.05 3.67
C SER A 82 -7.38 9.74 4.76
N LYS A 83 -7.98 10.70 5.46
CA LYS A 83 -7.32 11.42 6.54
C LYS A 83 -7.72 10.82 7.89
N ASN A 84 -6.79 10.85 8.84
CA ASN A 84 -7.05 10.31 10.19
C ASN A 84 -7.95 11.21 11.05
N ASP A 85 -7.97 12.51 10.78
CA ASP A 85 -8.77 13.53 11.47
C ASP A 85 -10.13 13.76 10.79
N ASP A 86 -10.43 13.03 9.71
CA ASP A 86 -11.74 13.06 9.06
C ASP A 86 -12.77 12.33 9.94
N PRO A 87 -13.82 13.00 10.45
CA PRO A 87 -14.85 12.36 11.26
C PRO A 87 -15.66 11.31 10.49
N LEU A 88 -15.61 11.30 9.16
CA LEU A 88 -16.22 10.27 8.32
C LEU A 88 -15.33 9.02 8.18
N ASN A 89 -14.07 9.08 8.59
CA ASN A 89 -13.16 7.95 8.56
C ASN A 89 -13.28 7.08 9.82
N ALA A 90 -14.28 6.20 9.83
CA ALA A 90 -14.51 5.26 10.92
C ALA A 90 -13.33 4.29 11.20
N VAL A 91 -12.39 4.12 10.25
CA VAL A 91 -11.20 3.28 10.45
C VAL A 91 -10.26 3.89 11.48
N GLY A 92 -10.29 5.22 11.66
CA GLY A 92 -9.41 5.90 12.62
C GLY A 92 -7.92 5.79 12.28
N CYS A 93 -7.61 5.56 11.00
CA CYS A 93 -6.27 5.74 10.43
C CYS A 93 -6.34 5.93 8.92
N GLU A 94 -5.20 6.29 8.34
CA GLU A 94 -5.00 6.43 6.90
C GLU A 94 -4.87 5.08 6.21
N TYR A 95 -5.48 4.94 5.04
CA TYR A 95 -5.46 3.71 4.26
C TYR A 95 -5.63 3.92 2.75
N VAL A 96 -5.14 2.95 1.98
CA VAL A 96 -5.42 2.79 0.54
C VAL A 96 -6.01 1.40 0.31
N ILE A 97 -7.17 1.33 -0.34
CA ILE A 97 -7.78 0.08 -0.79
C ILE A 97 -7.44 -0.09 -2.27
N MET A 98 -6.99 -1.29 -2.64
CA MET A 98 -6.63 -1.60 -4.02
C MET A 98 -6.90 -3.06 -4.33
N GLU A 99 -7.07 -3.36 -5.61
CA GLU A 99 -7.21 -4.74 -6.10
C GLU A 99 -5.96 -5.56 -5.80
N TYR A 100 -6.14 -6.86 -5.57
CA TYR A 100 -5.03 -7.79 -5.43
C TYR A 100 -4.43 -8.13 -6.79
N ALA A 101 -3.14 -7.82 -6.96
CA ALA A 101 -2.37 -8.25 -8.12
C ALA A 101 -1.98 -9.74 -7.97
N ALA A 102 -2.65 -10.60 -8.72
CA ALA A 102 -2.37 -12.04 -8.72
C ALA A 102 -0.98 -12.35 -9.28
N GLY A 103 -0.28 -13.29 -8.64
CA GLY A 103 1.02 -13.77 -9.06
C GLY A 103 1.99 -13.99 -7.91
N VAL A 104 3.26 -14.21 -8.25
CA VAL A 104 4.36 -14.36 -7.30
C VAL A 104 5.42 -13.29 -7.55
N PRO A 105 6.18 -12.86 -6.52
CA PRO A 105 7.29 -11.95 -6.72
C PRO A 105 8.28 -12.51 -7.74
N LEU A 106 8.68 -11.70 -8.73
CA LEU A 106 9.63 -12.15 -9.76
C LEU A 106 10.93 -12.68 -9.14
N SER A 107 11.38 -12.08 -8.04
CA SER A 107 12.57 -12.52 -7.29
C SER A 107 12.49 -13.96 -6.77
N SER A 108 11.30 -14.48 -6.44
CA SER A 108 11.16 -15.84 -5.91
C SER A 108 11.33 -16.91 -6.98
N VAL A 109 11.11 -16.56 -8.25
CA VAL A 109 11.19 -17.49 -9.39
C VAL A 109 12.34 -17.18 -10.35
N TRP A 110 12.99 -16.00 -10.21
CA TRP A 110 13.96 -15.50 -11.19
C TRP A 110 15.06 -16.50 -11.54
N GLN A 111 15.65 -17.15 -10.53
CA GLN A 111 16.74 -18.11 -10.76
C GLN A 111 16.30 -19.36 -11.52
N GLN A 112 15.01 -19.72 -11.42
CA GLN A 112 14.42 -20.91 -12.06
C GLN A 112 13.97 -20.62 -13.50
N LEU A 113 13.88 -19.35 -13.90
CA LEU A 113 13.46 -18.98 -15.24
C LEU A 113 14.58 -19.22 -16.27
N ASP A 114 14.21 -19.81 -17.40
CA ASP A 114 15.08 -19.90 -18.56
C ASP A 114 15.38 -18.51 -19.16
N VAL A 115 16.47 -18.43 -19.91
CA VAL A 115 16.96 -17.17 -20.49
C VAL A 115 15.91 -16.48 -21.36
N ARG A 116 15.12 -17.24 -22.13
CA ARG A 116 14.07 -16.66 -22.99
C ARG A 116 12.94 -16.04 -22.17
N LYS A 117 12.52 -16.69 -21.07
CA LYS A 117 11.54 -16.12 -20.12
C LYS A 117 12.09 -14.86 -19.46
N LYS A 118 13.35 -14.87 -19.02
CA LYS A 118 14.01 -13.68 -18.44
C LYS A 118 14.01 -12.49 -19.42
N MET A 119 14.37 -12.73 -20.68
CA MET A 119 14.34 -11.69 -21.72
C MET A 119 12.93 -11.10 -21.90
N ARG A 120 11.90 -11.94 -22.03
CA ARG A 120 10.50 -11.46 -22.14
C ARG A 120 10.04 -10.67 -20.92
N CYS A 121 10.43 -11.09 -19.70
CA CYS A 121 10.15 -10.32 -18.50
C CYS A 121 10.81 -8.94 -18.56
N MET A 122 12.08 -8.88 -18.95
CA MET A 122 12.82 -7.62 -19.08
C MET A 122 12.22 -6.69 -20.13
N GLU A 123 11.90 -7.21 -21.32
CA GLU A 123 11.20 -6.46 -22.37
C GLU A 123 9.88 -5.87 -21.87
N SER A 124 9.10 -6.66 -21.13
CA SER A 124 7.84 -6.18 -20.53
C SER A 124 8.09 -5.05 -19.52
N ILE A 125 9.08 -5.18 -18.64
CA ILE A 125 9.44 -4.12 -17.67
C ILE A 125 9.83 -2.84 -18.40
N VAL A 126 10.74 -2.93 -19.38
CA VAL A 126 11.21 -1.77 -20.16
C VAL A 126 10.05 -1.10 -20.89
N ARG A 127 9.15 -1.89 -21.49
CA ARG A 127 7.97 -1.36 -22.16
C ARG A 127 7.06 -0.57 -21.22
N HIS A 128 6.74 -1.09 -20.03
CA HIS A 128 5.92 -0.37 -19.06
C HIS A 128 6.64 0.87 -18.51
N MET A 129 7.95 0.79 -18.26
CA MET A 129 8.75 1.96 -17.87
C MET A 129 8.69 3.05 -18.95
N ALA A 130 8.88 2.69 -20.21
CA ALA A 130 8.80 3.64 -21.32
C ALA A 130 7.39 4.25 -21.50
N GLN A 131 6.33 3.52 -21.18
CA GLN A 131 4.97 4.05 -21.15
C GLN A 131 4.78 5.03 -19.98
N LEU A 132 5.24 4.67 -18.78
CA LEU A 132 5.18 5.52 -17.60
C LEU A 132 5.96 6.83 -17.79
N THR A 133 7.14 6.78 -18.43
CA THR A 133 7.94 7.99 -18.71
C THR A 133 7.31 8.93 -19.74
N LYS A 134 6.33 8.44 -20.51
CA LYS A 134 5.59 9.26 -21.48
C LYS A 134 4.35 9.91 -20.89
N LEU A 135 3.97 9.54 -19.66
CA LEU A 135 2.87 10.20 -18.98
C LEU A 135 3.31 11.61 -18.60
N ASP A 136 2.55 12.60 -19.08
CA ASP A 136 2.74 13.98 -18.69
C ASP A 136 1.96 14.24 -17.40
N PHE A 137 2.70 14.35 -16.29
CA PHE A 137 2.12 14.76 -15.03
C PHE A 137 2.21 16.28 -14.94
N ASN A 138 1.24 16.99 -15.53
CA ASN A 138 1.19 18.47 -15.54
C ASN A 138 1.25 19.15 -14.15
N LEU A 139 1.21 18.35 -13.07
CA LEU A 139 1.43 18.76 -11.69
C LEU A 139 2.49 17.86 -11.06
N TYR A 140 3.77 18.05 -11.43
CA TYR A 140 4.90 17.47 -10.72
C TYR A 140 5.47 18.50 -9.74
N GLY A 141 5.65 18.10 -8.49
CA GLY A 141 6.14 18.99 -7.43
C GLY A 141 6.22 18.25 -6.10
N SER A 142 7.06 18.74 -5.20
CA SER A 142 7.07 18.24 -3.83
C SER A 142 5.79 18.70 -3.13
N LEU A 143 4.90 17.76 -2.79
CA LEU A 143 3.76 18.05 -1.92
C LEU A 143 4.17 18.69 -0.58
N TYR A 144 5.46 18.58 -0.20
CA TYR A 144 6.05 19.18 1.00
C TYR A 144 6.45 20.65 0.86
N LEU A 145 6.38 21.24 -0.35
CA LEU A 145 6.86 22.59 -0.65
C LEU A 145 5.76 23.54 -1.11
N SER A 146 4.51 23.33 -0.69
CA SER A 146 3.38 24.22 -1.04
C SER A 146 3.47 25.65 -0.46
N ASN A 147 4.50 25.96 0.34
CA ASN A 147 4.76 27.31 0.87
C ASN A 147 5.88 28.08 0.16
N PHE A 148 6.43 27.60 -0.95
CA PHE A 148 7.25 28.46 -1.80
C PHE A 148 6.35 29.07 -2.87
N SER A 149 5.99 30.34 -2.69
CA SER A 149 5.54 31.19 -3.78
C SER A 149 6.64 31.19 -4.83
N MET A 150 6.48 30.44 -5.92
CA MET A 150 7.06 30.84 -7.18
C MET A 150 6.28 32.08 -7.62
N ILE A 151 6.74 33.24 -7.16
CA ILE A 151 6.45 34.52 -7.80
C ILE A 151 7.78 34.96 -8.40
N ASP A 152 7.72 35.00 -9.73
CA ASP A 152 8.62 35.55 -10.76
C ASP A 152 10.01 34.94 -10.98
#